data_AF-A0A2T5U8T8-F1
#
_entry.id   AF-A0A2T5U8T8-F1
#
_cell.length_a   1.000
_cell.length_b   1.000
_cell.length_c   1.000
_cell.angle_alpha   90.00
_cell.angle_beta   90.00
_cell.angle_gamma   90.00
#
_symmetry.space_group_name_H-M   'P 1'
#
loop_
_entity.id
_entity.type
_entity.pdbx_description
1 polymer ?
#
loop_
_entity_poly.entity_id
_entity_poly.type
_entity_poly.pdbx_seq_one_letter_code
_entity_poly.pdbx_strand_id
1 'polypeptide(L)'
;MMATIITFGMTLIASLQTQNMSKANSSFQHAAPAVPESKKPVFPYPMYVLPVQQRDDRTPKQRCWDNETARIGETLSDLDRRAIDLKCSQR
;
A
#
# COMPACT_ATOMS: atom_id res chain seq x y z
N MET A 1 37.47 33.41 37.10
CA MET A 1 38.46 32.33 37.03
C MET A 1 38.13 31.31 38.12
N MET A 2 37.77 30.08 37.75
CA MET A 2 38.14 28.82 38.39
C MET A 2 37.23 27.72 37.82
N ALA A 3 37.86 26.83 37.08
CA ALA A 3 37.29 25.65 36.45
C ALA A 3 37.28 24.49 37.44
N THR A 4 36.34 23.56 37.32
CA THR A 4 36.57 22.16 37.67
C THR A 4 35.76 21.24 36.74
N ILE A 5 36.53 20.45 36.00
CA ILE A 5 36.14 19.36 35.12
C ILE A 5 36.09 18.11 36.01
N ILE A 6 35.00 17.33 35.97
CA ILE A 6 35.04 15.93 36.43
C ILE A 6 34.28 15.06 35.44
N THR A 7 35.02 14.60 34.43
CA THR A 7 34.80 13.32 33.77
C THR A 7 35.14 12.19 34.74
N PHE A 8 34.17 11.37 35.11
CA PHE A 8 34.42 9.98 35.49
C PHE A 8 33.33 9.12 34.87
N GLY A 9 33.74 8.31 33.88
CA GLY A 9 32.95 7.19 33.44
C GLY A 9 32.87 6.14 34.54
N MET A 10 31.75 5.41 34.58
CA MET A 10 31.72 4.02 35.00
C MET A 10 30.50 3.37 34.35
N THR A 11 30.78 2.62 33.28
CA THR A 11 29.94 1.53 32.80
C THR A 11 29.79 0.49 33.91
N LEU A 12 28.55 0.21 34.31
CA LEU A 12 28.20 -1.02 35.02
C LEU A 12 27.03 -1.69 34.30
N ILE A 13 27.36 -2.85 33.76
CA ILE A 13 26.48 -3.81 33.11
C ILE A 13 25.60 -4.43 34.19
N ALA A 14 24.27 -4.34 34.04
CA ALA A 14 23.33 -5.15 34.79
C ALA A 14 22.32 -5.75 33.81
N SER A 15 22.59 -6.99 33.42
CA SER A 15 21.66 -7.86 32.71
C SER A 15 20.49 -8.21 33.62
N LEU A 16 19.27 -7.79 33.28
CA LEU A 16 18.05 -8.48 33.72
C LEU A 16 17.36 -9.08 32.50
N GLN A 17 17.39 -10.41 32.46
CA GLN A 17 16.66 -11.24 31.51
C GLN A 17 15.17 -11.31 31.87
N THR A 18 14.42 -11.74 30.84
CA THR A 18 13.06 -12.31 30.86
C THR A 18 11.87 -11.35 31.03
N GLN A 19 11.22 -11.03 29.91
CA GLN A 19 9.83 -11.45 29.74
C GLN A 19 9.64 -12.14 28.39
N ASN A 20 9.26 -13.40 28.55
CA ASN A 20 8.85 -14.40 27.59
C ASN A 20 7.61 -13.91 26.82
N MET A 21 7.77 -13.54 25.56
CA MET A 21 6.66 -13.41 24.63
C MET A 21 6.81 -14.51 23.60
N SER A 22 6.22 -15.66 23.94
CA SER A 22 5.96 -16.78 23.07
C SER A 22 5.04 -16.33 21.92
N LYS A 23 5.57 -15.61 20.94
CA LYS A 23 4.87 -15.40 19.68
C LYS A 23 5.13 -16.64 18.84
N ALA A 24 4.20 -17.59 18.94
CA ALA A 24 4.10 -18.74 18.07
C ALA A 24 4.22 -18.25 16.62
N ASN A 25 5.41 -18.42 16.05
CA ASN A 25 5.65 -18.20 14.64
C ASN A 25 5.11 -19.45 13.95
N SER A 26 3.79 -19.50 13.82
CA SER A 26 3.12 -20.46 12.96
C SER A 26 3.63 -20.17 11.55
N SER A 27 4.60 -20.97 11.12
CA SER A 27 4.98 -21.10 9.73
C SER A 27 3.74 -21.61 8.98
N PHE A 28 2.88 -20.69 8.57
CA PHE A 28 1.95 -20.93 7.49
C PHE A 28 2.81 -21.14 6.24
N GLN A 29 3.27 -22.37 6.05
CA GLN A 29 3.58 -22.89 4.74
C GLN A 29 2.27 -22.81 3.95
N HIS A 30 2.02 -21.66 3.33
CA HIS A 30 1.10 -21.60 2.22
C HIS A 30 1.77 -22.44 1.14
N ALA A 31 1.39 -23.71 1.07
CA ALA A 31 1.59 -24.51 -0.12
C ALA A 31 1.10 -23.64 -1.28
N ALA A 32 1.98 -23.37 -2.25
CA ALA A 32 1.59 -22.67 -3.46
C ALA A 32 0.32 -23.36 -3.99
N PRO A 33 -0.78 -22.63 -4.25
CA PRO A 33 -1.98 -23.25 -4.79
C PRO A 33 -1.56 -23.98 -6.07
N ALA A 34 -1.85 -25.27 -6.15
CA ALA A 34 -1.60 -26.06 -7.34
C ALA A 34 -2.21 -25.29 -8.51
N VAL A 35 -1.36 -24.78 -9.41
CA VAL A 35 -1.82 -24.07 -10.60
C VAL A 35 -2.59 -25.12 -11.41
N PRO A 36 -3.93 -25.01 -11.56
CA PRO A 36 -4.66 -25.96 -12.37
C PRO A 36 -4.05 -25.89 -13.77
N GLU A 37 -3.57 -27.02 -14.25
CA GLU A 37 -2.99 -27.15 -15.58
C GLU A 37 -4.01 -26.65 -16.60
N SER A 38 -3.72 -25.49 -17.17
CA SER A 38 -4.61 -24.77 -18.08
C SER A 38 -4.71 -25.58 -19.38
N LYS A 39 -5.72 -26.45 -19.43
CA LYS A 39 -6.09 -27.22 -20.62
C LYS A 39 -6.53 -26.21 -21.69
N LYS A 40 -5.59 -25.81 -22.56
CA LYS A 40 -5.87 -24.85 -23.62
C LYS A 40 -7.01 -25.40 -24.50
N PRO A 41 -8.16 -24.72 -24.58
CA PRO A 41 -9.23 -25.16 -25.47
C PRO A 41 -8.76 -25.09 -26.93
N VAL A 42 -8.97 -26.17 -27.68
CA VAL A 42 -8.74 -26.20 -29.12
C VAL A 42 -9.92 -25.53 -29.79
N PHE A 43 -9.70 -24.35 -30.37
CA PHE A 43 -10.71 -23.63 -31.13
C PHE A 43 -10.61 -24.02 -32.62
N PRO A 44 -11.70 -24.43 -33.27
CA PRO A 44 -11.70 -24.83 -34.70
C PRO A 44 -11.54 -23.65 -35.67
N TYR A 45 -11.56 -22.41 -35.17
CA TYR A 45 -11.44 -21.18 -35.94
C TYR A 45 -10.52 -20.17 -35.21
N PRO A 46 -9.88 -19.22 -35.93
CA PRO A 46 -9.07 -18.19 -35.29
C PRO A 46 -9.97 -17.29 -34.40
N MET A 47 -9.69 -17.29 -33.11
CA MET A 47 -10.40 -16.47 -32.11
C MET A 47 -9.49 -15.39 -31.58
N TYR A 48 -9.98 -14.15 -31.53
CA TYR A 48 -9.29 -13.06 -30.84
C TYR A 48 -9.63 -13.14 -29.35
N VAL A 49 -8.62 -13.45 -28.53
CA VAL A 49 -8.76 -13.39 -27.08
C VAL A 49 -8.53 -11.95 -26.65
N LEU A 50 -9.61 -11.25 -26.30
CA LEU A 50 -9.52 -9.95 -25.64
C LEU A 50 -9.23 -10.19 -24.16
N PRO A 51 -8.14 -9.62 -23.61
CA PRO A 51 -7.95 -9.61 -22.17
C PRO A 51 -9.14 -8.94 -21.51
N VAL A 52 -9.78 -9.63 -20.56
CA VAL A 52 -10.82 -9.03 -19.75
C VAL A 52 -10.16 -7.98 -18.86
N GLN A 53 -10.31 -6.71 -19.22
CA GLN A 53 -9.95 -5.60 -18.36
C GLN A 53 -10.82 -5.62 -17.11
N GLN A 54 -10.22 -5.35 -15.96
CA GLN A 54 -10.97 -5.24 -14.71
C GLN A 54 -11.95 -4.07 -14.85
N ARG A 55 -13.22 -4.32 -14.53
CA ARG A 55 -14.25 -3.28 -14.59
C ARG A 55 -13.93 -2.22 -13.54
N ASP A 56 -14.03 -0.96 -13.94
CA ASP A 56 -13.93 0.15 -12.99
C ASP A 56 -15.26 0.28 -12.23
N ASP A 57 -15.24 -0.15 -10.97
CA ASP A 57 -16.40 -0.12 -10.07
C ASP A 57 -16.58 1.25 -9.39
N ARG A 58 -15.68 2.21 -9.65
CA ARG A 58 -15.77 3.56 -9.07
C ARG A 58 -16.96 4.33 -9.64
N THR A 59 -17.61 5.08 -8.75
CA THR A 59 -18.68 6.01 -9.14
C THR A 59 -18.15 7.05 -10.14
N PRO A 60 -19.01 7.62 -11.01
CA PRO A 60 -18.60 8.68 -11.93
C PRO A 60 -17.91 9.85 -11.23
N LYS A 61 -18.42 10.25 -10.05
CA LYS A 61 -17.82 11.30 -9.22
C LYS A 61 -16.40 10.94 -8.78
N GLN A 62 -16.19 9.72 -8.29
CA GLN A 62 -14.88 9.25 -7.84
C GLN A 62 -13.86 9.25 -8.99
N ARG A 63 -14.26 8.74 -10.16
CA ARG A 63 -13.43 8.77 -11.38
C ARG A 63 -13.04 10.19 -11.80
N CYS A 64 -13.99 11.12 -11.71
CA CYS A 64 -13.72 12.52 -11.98
C CYS A 64 -12.69 13.07 -10.99
N TRP A 65 -12.88 12.82 -9.71
CA TRP A 65 -12.00 13.31 -8.64
C TRP A 65 -10.57 12.77 -8.80
N ASP A 66 -10.43 11.48 -9.10
CA ASP A 66 -9.13 10.85 -9.33
C ASP A 66 -8.41 11.43 -10.56
N ASN A 67 -9.15 11.72 -11.65
CA ASN A 67 -8.58 12.30 -12.87
C ASN A 67 -8.08 13.75 -12.64
N GLU A 68 -8.88 14.57 -11.96
CA GLU A 68 -8.50 15.96 -11.69
C GLU A 68 -7.35 16.05 -10.68
N THR A 69 -7.35 15.19 -9.66
CA THR A 69 -6.23 15.11 -8.71
C THR A 69 -4.96 14.66 -9.41
N ALA A 70 -5.03 13.66 -10.29
CA ALA A 70 -3.90 13.21 -11.09
C ALA A 70 -3.38 14.27 -12.06
N ARG A 71 -4.24 15.15 -12.57
CA ARG A 71 -3.84 16.28 -13.43
C ARG A 71 -3.05 17.34 -12.69
N ILE A 72 -3.39 17.60 -11.42
CA ILE A 72 -2.73 18.60 -10.60
C ILE A 72 -1.38 18.06 -10.08
N GLY A 73 -1.31 16.76 -9.77
CA GLY A 73 -0.06 16.04 -9.49
C GLY A 73 0.60 16.33 -8.13
N GLU A 74 0.30 17.47 -7.49
CA GLU A 74 0.83 17.90 -6.20
C GLU A 74 -0.22 17.99 -5.08
N THR A 75 0.21 18.46 -3.89
CA THR A 75 -0.68 18.77 -2.76
C THR A 75 -1.77 19.76 -3.19
N LEU A 76 -3.00 19.28 -3.20
CA LEU A 76 -4.18 20.09 -3.48
C LEU A 76 -4.34 21.17 -2.40
N SER A 77 -4.40 22.44 -2.83
CA SER A 77 -4.84 23.51 -1.94
C SER A 77 -6.33 23.34 -1.61
N ASP A 78 -6.79 23.96 -0.52
CA ASP A 78 -8.21 23.91 -0.16
C ASP A 78 -9.13 24.51 -1.24
N LEU A 79 -8.62 25.46 -2.03
CA LEU A 79 -9.34 26.03 -3.16
C LEU A 79 -9.49 24.99 -4.27
N ASP A 80 -8.41 24.27 -4.60
CA ASP A 80 -8.42 23.23 -5.63
C ASP A 80 -9.39 22.11 -5.27
N ARG A 81 -9.40 21.67 -4.00
CA ARG A 81 -10.32 20.62 -3.53
C ARG A 81 -11.78 21.02 -3.75
N ARG A 82 -12.15 22.27 -3.44
CA ARG A 82 -13.52 22.78 -3.65
C ARG A 82 -13.84 22.95 -5.13
N ALA A 83 -12.90 23.43 -5.93
CA ALA A 83 -13.08 23.56 -7.37
C ALA A 83 -13.31 22.20 -8.04
N ILE A 84 -12.54 21.19 -7.65
CA ILE A 84 -12.72 19.81 -8.15
C ILE A 84 -14.05 19.24 -7.69
N ASP A 85 -14.45 19.44 -6.43
CA ASP A 85 -15.73 18.94 -5.95
C ASP A 85 -16.93 19.59 -6.69
N LEU A 86 -16.87 20.91 -6.96
CA LEU A 86 -17.87 21.60 -7.78
C LEU A 86 -17.90 21.08 -9.22
N LYS A 87 -16.73 20.80 -9.81
CA LYS A 87 -16.63 20.25 -11.17
C LYS A 87 -17.17 18.81 -11.24
N CYS A 88 -16.89 18.00 -10.24
CA CYS A 88 -17.23 16.58 -10.22
C CYS A 88 -18.63 16.28 -9.63
N SER A 89 -19.26 17.22 -8.93
CA SER A 89 -20.64 17.09 -8.45
C SER A 89 -21.68 17.40 -9.53
N GLN A 90 -21.31 18.16 -10.56
CA GLN A 90 -22.19 18.51 -11.69
C GLN A 90 -22.21 17.47 -12.81
N ARG A 91 -21.64 16.28 -12.59
CA ARG A 91 -21.36 15.27 -13.61
C ARG A 91 -21.97 13.93 -13.26
#